data_AF-A0A1Q9VHT2-F1
#
_entry.id   AF-A0A1Q9VHT2-F1
#
_cell.length_a   1.000
_cell.length_b   1.000
_cell.length_c   1.000
_cell.angle_alpha   90.00
_cell.angle_beta   90.00
_cell.angle_gamma   90.00
#
_symmetry.space_group_name_H-M   'P 1'
#
loop_
_entity.id
_entity.type
_entity.pdbx_description
1 polymer ?
#
loop_
_entity_poly.entity_id
_entity_poly.type
_entity_poly.pdbx_seq_one_letter_code
_entity_poly.pdbx_strand_id
1 'polypeptide(L)'
;MRCMELQQIVERYAEAIEYVDATIAASGANTRTGVIYQVGFKSLNEEPAVDAIDDAWEQLHPGERKVHRMKVRYPDLPATAKVDHVITTDGDPGDDEWGIEVKRLQFVGDNGKRNDYATTKVLSPYLKDRGMLHDALRLREYGFTRRVAVVAYSFDYDSITLEQAAAEHTSRESVAVLSEIANVLDVNGGHMRTRPLMEFADAIMGLRGLINGPRAQAEFEAWRHPAGGKGVVFGWEIRRPQLEPDYDPRHPW
;
A
#
# COMPACT_ATOMS: atom_id res chain seq x y z
N MET A 1 21.72 -2.20 -17.59
CA MET A 1 21.27 -1.42 -16.42
C MET A 1 20.82 -2.42 -15.36
N ARG A 2 20.99 -2.16 -14.06
CA ARG A 2 20.57 -3.11 -13.02
C ARG A 2 19.06 -2.96 -12.84
N CYS A 3 18.32 -4.06 -12.93
CA CYS A 3 16.88 -4.08 -12.64
C CYS A 3 16.63 -3.58 -11.21
N MET A 4 15.49 -2.92 -11.01
CA MET A 4 15.05 -2.47 -9.71
C MET A 4 14.53 -3.64 -8.89
N GLU A 5 14.96 -3.74 -7.64
CA GLU A 5 14.46 -4.77 -6.73
C GLU A 5 13.22 -4.30 -5.97
N LEU A 6 12.37 -5.24 -5.56
CA LEU A 6 11.14 -4.92 -4.81
C LEU A 6 11.42 -4.13 -3.53
N GLN A 7 12.51 -4.44 -2.83
CA GLN A 7 12.92 -3.71 -1.64
C GLN A 7 13.14 -2.22 -1.95
N GLN A 8 13.80 -1.92 -3.07
CA GLN A 8 14.01 -0.53 -3.49
C GLN A 8 12.68 0.14 -3.86
N ILE A 9 11.74 -0.57 -4.48
CA ILE A 9 10.39 -0.03 -4.79
C ILE A 9 9.66 0.34 -3.49
N VAL A 10 9.69 -0.54 -2.49
CA VAL A 10 9.04 -0.33 -1.21
C VAL A 10 9.66 0.84 -0.44
N GLU A 11 10.98 0.99 -0.49
CA GLU A 11 11.69 2.16 0.07
C GLU A 11 11.26 3.46 -0.63
N ARG A 12 11.14 3.46 -1.95
CA ARG A 12 10.68 4.62 -2.71
C ARG A 12 9.24 4.99 -2.42
N TYR A 13 8.37 3.99 -2.24
CA TYR A 13 7.00 4.23 -1.77
C TYR A 13 6.99 4.87 -0.38
N ALA A 14 7.81 4.39 0.55
CA ALA A 14 7.90 4.97 1.90
C ALA A 14 8.35 6.44 1.85
N GLU A 15 9.46 6.73 1.17
CA GLU A 15 9.97 8.10 0.98
C GLU A 15 8.95 9.02 0.30
N ALA A 16 8.26 8.52 -0.74
CA ALA A 16 7.22 9.26 -1.43
C ALA A 16 6.01 9.56 -0.53
N ILE A 17 5.61 8.63 0.34
CA ILE A 17 4.53 8.86 1.31
C ILE A 17 4.87 10.02 2.24
N GLU A 18 6.08 10.04 2.81
CA GLU A 18 6.52 11.13 3.69
C GLU A 18 6.54 12.47 2.96
N TYR A 19 7.07 12.48 1.73
CA TYR A 19 7.12 13.67 0.91
C TYR A 19 5.72 14.19 0.55
N VAL A 20 4.81 13.30 0.12
CA VAL A 20 3.42 13.68 -0.19
C VAL A 20 2.75 14.24 1.06
N ASP A 21 2.89 13.58 2.21
CA ASP A 21 2.31 14.06 3.45
C ASP A 21 2.82 15.48 3.79
N ALA A 22 4.13 15.71 3.70
CA ALA A 22 4.74 17.00 3.97
C ALA A 22 4.33 18.10 2.97
N THR A 23 4.12 17.77 1.70
CA THR A 23 4.01 18.76 0.61
C THR A 23 2.60 18.95 0.05
N ILE A 24 1.67 18.01 0.29
CA ILE A 24 0.34 18.06 -0.31
C ILE A 24 -0.36 19.39 -0.02
N ALA A 25 -0.67 20.19 -1.04
CA ALA A 25 -1.29 21.49 -0.83
C ALA A 25 -2.81 21.42 -0.59
N ALA A 26 -3.39 20.22 -0.71
CA ALA A 26 -4.83 20.05 -0.65
C ALA A 26 -5.40 20.32 0.75
N SER A 27 -6.56 20.97 0.76
CA SER A 27 -7.43 21.10 1.93
C SER A 27 -8.77 20.45 1.61
N GLY A 28 -9.23 19.55 2.47
CA GLY A 28 -10.54 18.92 2.36
C GLY A 28 -11.58 19.73 3.12
N ALA A 29 -12.85 19.63 2.74
CA ALA A 29 -13.95 20.14 3.54
C ALA A 29 -14.81 18.97 4.00
N ASN A 30 -15.11 18.91 5.29
CA ASN A 30 -16.05 17.92 5.81
C ASN A 30 -17.45 18.24 5.27
N THR A 31 -18.03 17.36 4.46
CA THR A 31 -19.30 17.61 3.75
C THR A 31 -20.49 17.89 4.67
N ARG A 32 -20.46 17.40 5.91
CA ARG A 32 -21.53 17.60 6.90
C ARG A 32 -21.38 18.90 7.69
N THR A 33 -20.15 19.33 7.95
CA THR A 33 -19.86 20.44 8.88
C THR A 33 -19.24 21.66 8.21
N GLY A 34 -18.79 21.54 6.95
CA GLY A 34 -18.09 22.58 6.20
C GLY A 34 -16.67 22.87 6.69
N VAL A 35 -16.20 22.20 7.74
CA VAL A 35 -14.87 22.44 8.33
C VAL A 35 -13.79 22.06 7.33
N ILE A 36 -12.91 23.00 7.04
CA ILE A 36 -11.72 22.79 6.22
C ILE A 36 -10.66 22.10 7.09
N TYR A 37 -10.18 20.96 6.65
CA TYR A 37 -9.06 20.25 7.27
C TYR A 37 -7.91 20.12 6.28
N GLN A 38 -6.70 20.13 6.80
CA GLN A 38 -5.51 19.91 5.99
C GLN A 38 -5.50 18.44 5.57
N VAL A 39 -5.39 18.18 4.27
CA VAL A 39 -5.27 16.81 3.76
C VAL A 39 -3.86 16.35 4.11
N GLY A 40 -3.74 15.22 4.80
CA GLY A 40 -2.50 14.45 4.89
C GLY A 40 -2.59 13.23 3.98
N PHE A 41 -1.46 12.55 3.76
CA PHE A 41 -1.42 11.32 2.97
C PHE A 41 -2.43 10.28 3.50
N LYS A 42 -2.55 10.19 4.84
CA LYS A 42 -3.53 9.33 5.52
C LYS A 42 -4.94 9.47 4.95
N SER A 43 -5.38 10.66 4.55
CA SER A 43 -6.75 10.92 4.09
C SER A 43 -6.97 10.67 2.59
N LEU A 44 -5.92 10.33 1.83
CA LEU A 44 -6.04 10.02 0.41
C LEU A 44 -6.67 8.65 0.18
N ASN A 45 -7.67 8.58 -0.70
CA ASN A 45 -8.17 7.29 -1.20
C ASN A 45 -7.09 6.55 -1.98
N GLU A 46 -7.26 5.24 -2.16
CA GLU A 46 -6.23 4.35 -2.73
C GLU A 46 -5.71 4.87 -4.07
N GLU A 47 -6.59 5.16 -5.03
CA GLU A 47 -6.22 5.66 -6.35
C GLU A 47 -5.45 7.01 -6.31
N PRO A 48 -5.96 8.10 -5.69
CA PRO A 48 -5.19 9.33 -5.51
C PRO A 48 -3.88 9.17 -4.74
N ALA A 49 -3.81 8.21 -3.82
CA ALA A 49 -2.59 7.95 -3.06
C ALA A 49 -1.49 7.35 -3.94
N VAL A 50 -1.83 6.41 -4.84
CA VAL A 50 -0.82 5.86 -5.76
C VAL A 50 -0.40 6.89 -6.80
N ASP A 51 -1.31 7.69 -7.33
CA ASP A 51 -0.97 8.79 -8.25
C ASP A 51 0.00 9.78 -7.59
N ALA A 52 -0.26 10.16 -6.32
CA ALA A 52 0.62 11.07 -5.57
C ALA A 52 2.00 10.45 -5.25
N ILE A 53 2.05 9.15 -4.94
CA ILE A 53 3.32 8.43 -4.76
C ILE A 53 4.13 8.44 -6.05
N ASP A 54 3.48 8.19 -7.19
CA ASP A 54 4.15 8.15 -8.48
C ASP A 54 4.78 9.50 -8.85
N ASP A 55 4.03 10.59 -8.69
CA ASP A 55 4.51 11.96 -8.90
C ASP A 55 5.67 12.31 -7.95
N ALA A 56 5.54 11.97 -6.66
CA ALA A 56 6.56 12.25 -5.66
C ALA A 56 7.85 11.48 -5.92
N TRP A 57 7.74 10.21 -6.34
CA TRP A 57 8.92 9.43 -6.70
C TRP A 57 9.68 10.09 -7.85
N GLU A 58 9.02 10.53 -8.92
CA GLU A 58 9.73 11.18 -10.05
C GLU A 58 10.42 12.48 -9.62
N GLN A 59 9.85 13.22 -8.66
CA GLN A 59 10.48 14.42 -8.11
C GLN A 59 11.72 14.10 -7.24
N LEU A 60 11.63 13.07 -6.41
CA LEU A 60 12.68 12.69 -5.47
C LEU A 60 13.84 11.94 -6.16
N HIS A 61 13.52 11.12 -7.17
CA HIS A 61 14.48 10.24 -7.83
C HIS A 61 14.33 10.31 -9.37
N PRO A 62 14.59 11.48 -9.96
CA PRO A 62 14.34 11.72 -11.37
C PRO A 62 15.13 10.75 -12.25
N GLY A 63 14.42 10.09 -13.17
CA GLY A 63 15.03 9.20 -14.16
C GLY A 63 15.48 7.83 -13.65
N GLU A 64 15.20 7.45 -12.39
CA GLU A 64 15.29 6.05 -11.94
C GLU A 64 14.32 5.16 -12.74
N ARG A 65 13.15 5.69 -13.10
CA ARG A 65 12.14 5.02 -13.92
C ARG A 65 12.08 5.71 -15.27
N LYS A 66 12.39 4.98 -16.35
CA LYS A 66 12.36 5.54 -17.72
C LYS A 66 10.94 5.60 -18.26
N VAL A 67 10.12 4.63 -17.88
CA VAL A 67 8.69 4.59 -18.18
C VAL A 67 7.96 4.21 -16.91
N HIS A 68 6.90 4.94 -16.59
CA HIS A 68 5.97 4.61 -15.52
C HIS A 68 4.55 4.90 -16.00
N ARG A 69 3.61 4.04 -15.62
CA ARG A 69 2.22 4.10 -16.07
C ARG A 69 1.28 3.67 -14.96
N MET A 70 0.20 4.42 -14.81
CA MET A 70 -0.85 4.15 -13.82
C MET A 70 -2.04 3.45 -14.48
N LYS A 71 -2.67 2.52 -13.75
CA LYS A 71 -3.97 1.92 -14.08
C LYS A 71 -3.94 1.26 -15.47
N VAL A 72 -2.91 0.45 -15.72
CA VAL A 72 -2.70 -0.23 -17.01
C VAL A 72 -3.63 -1.43 -17.11
N ARG A 73 -4.37 -1.53 -18.22
CA ARG A 73 -5.31 -2.64 -18.42
C ARG A 73 -4.57 -3.96 -18.58
N TYR A 74 -5.09 -5.01 -17.93
CA TYR A 74 -4.70 -6.38 -18.21
C TYR A 74 -5.12 -6.79 -19.64
N PRO A 75 -4.22 -7.31 -20.49
CA PRO A 75 -4.52 -7.60 -21.90
C PRO A 75 -5.77 -8.47 -22.11
N ASP A 76 -5.91 -9.54 -21.33
CA ASP A 76 -6.94 -10.57 -21.54
C ASP A 76 -8.12 -10.49 -20.55
N LEU A 77 -8.19 -9.42 -19.76
CA LEU A 77 -9.28 -9.22 -18.79
C LEU A 77 -10.21 -8.07 -19.22
N PRO A 78 -11.42 -7.99 -18.62
CA PRO A 78 -12.32 -6.86 -18.84
C PRO A 78 -11.63 -5.52 -18.59
N ALA A 79 -12.06 -4.46 -19.28
CA ALA A 79 -11.44 -3.14 -19.20
C ALA A 79 -11.44 -2.50 -17.79
N THR A 80 -12.25 -3.05 -16.86
CA THR A 80 -12.30 -2.66 -15.46
C THR A 80 -11.18 -3.26 -14.62
N ALA A 81 -10.52 -4.33 -15.08
CA ALA A 81 -9.36 -4.91 -14.44
C ALA A 81 -8.10 -4.19 -14.91
N LYS A 82 -7.40 -3.55 -13.97
CA LYS A 82 -6.20 -2.76 -14.22
C LYS A 82 -5.15 -3.05 -13.17
N VAL A 83 -3.88 -3.10 -13.56
CA VAL A 83 -2.72 -3.07 -12.67
C VAL A 83 -2.52 -1.63 -12.23
N ASP A 84 -2.35 -1.39 -10.93
CA ASP A 84 -2.31 -0.04 -10.38
C ASP A 84 -1.09 0.75 -10.88
N HIS A 85 0.09 0.13 -10.88
CA HIS A 85 1.34 0.79 -11.21
C HIS A 85 2.26 -0.12 -12.03
N VAL A 86 2.73 0.38 -13.18
CA VAL A 86 3.71 -0.29 -14.04
C VAL A 86 4.96 0.56 -14.13
N ILE A 87 6.13 -0.05 -13.93
CA ILE A 87 7.43 0.64 -13.86
C ILE A 87 8.45 -0.09 -14.73
N THR A 88 9.32 0.68 -15.42
CA THR A 88 10.41 0.17 -16.26
C THR A 88 11.66 1.04 -16.14
N THR A 89 12.81 0.43 -15.79
CA THR A 89 14.08 1.16 -15.60
C THR A 89 14.95 1.29 -16.86
N ASP A 90 14.81 0.38 -17.83
CA ASP A 90 15.60 0.36 -19.07
C ASP A 90 14.95 1.13 -20.22
N GLY A 91 13.65 1.42 -20.11
CA GLY A 91 12.90 2.26 -21.03
C GLY A 91 12.36 1.53 -22.26
N ASP A 92 12.38 0.19 -22.28
CA ASP A 92 11.72 -0.58 -23.35
C ASP A 92 10.19 -0.61 -23.10
N PRO A 93 9.36 0.08 -23.90
CA PRO A 93 7.92 0.15 -23.66
C PRO A 93 7.20 -1.17 -23.92
N GLY A 94 7.87 -2.14 -24.57
CA GLY A 94 7.34 -3.46 -24.89
C GLY A 94 7.74 -4.56 -23.89
N ASP A 95 8.62 -4.25 -22.93
CA ASP A 95 9.15 -5.21 -21.95
C ASP A 95 9.12 -4.60 -20.53
N ASP A 96 7.90 -4.28 -20.08
CA ASP A 96 7.69 -3.67 -18.77
C ASP A 96 8.32 -4.49 -17.64
N GLU A 97 9.02 -3.82 -16.73
CA GLU A 97 9.76 -4.50 -15.68
C GLU A 97 8.82 -4.99 -14.57
N TRP A 98 8.07 -4.07 -13.96
CA TRP A 98 7.23 -4.34 -12.81
C TRP A 98 5.76 -4.00 -13.08
N GLY A 99 4.87 -4.91 -12.68
CA GLY A 99 3.43 -4.67 -12.58
C GLY A 99 3.00 -4.86 -11.12
N ILE A 100 2.45 -3.81 -10.51
CA ILE A 100 2.24 -3.73 -9.07
C ILE A 100 0.78 -3.45 -8.77
N GLU A 101 0.20 -4.26 -7.88
CA GLU A 101 -1.11 -4.02 -7.26
C GLU A 101 -0.88 -3.39 -5.88
N VAL A 102 -1.53 -2.26 -5.60
CA VAL A 102 -1.31 -1.48 -4.39
C VAL A 102 -2.51 -1.59 -3.45
N LYS A 103 -2.27 -1.77 -2.15
CA LYS A 103 -3.33 -1.82 -1.13
C LYS A 103 -3.12 -0.82 0.00
N ARG A 104 -4.16 -0.02 0.24
CA ARG A 104 -4.28 0.77 1.47
C ARG A 104 -4.96 -0.07 2.55
N LEU A 105 -4.22 -0.36 3.63
CA LEU A 105 -4.75 -1.04 4.82
C LEU A 105 -5.00 -0.03 5.94
N GLN A 106 -6.19 -0.08 6.53
CA GLN A 106 -6.60 0.85 7.58
C GLN A 106 -7.28 0.13 8.73
N PHE A 107 -6.73 0.31 9.94
CA PHE A 107 -7.36 -0.09 11.20
C PHE A 107 -8.28 1.00 11.76
N VAL A 108 -8.00 2.25 11.40
CA VAL A 108 -8.66 3.44 11.92
C VAL A 108 -9.01 4.36 10.74
N GLY A 109 -10.26 4.81 10.70
CA GLY A 109 -10.75 5.76 9.71
C GLY A 109 -10.24 7.18 9.97
N ASP A 110 -10.47 8.10 9.03
CA ASP A 110 -9.98 9.49 9.15
C ASP A 110 -10.68 10.27 10.30
N ASN A 111 -11.81 9.77 10.78
CA ASN A 111 -12.51 10.28 11.96
C ASN A 111 -12.05 9.64 13.29
N GLY A 112 -11.01 8.81 13.26
CA GLY A 112 -10.48 8.09 14.43
C GLY A 112 -11.27 6.84 14.83
N LYS A 113 -12.38 6.53 14.15
CA LYS A 113 -13.21 5.37 14.47
C LYS A 113 -12.67 4.08 13.87
N ARG A 114 -13.09 2.95 14.45
CA ARG A 114 -12.73 1.59 14.01
C ARG A 114 -12.97 1.40 12.51
N ASN A 115 -12.02 0.75 11.86
CA ASN A 115 -12.12 0.28 10.49
C ASN A 115 -11.65 -1.18 10.41
N ASP A 116 -12.57 -2.09 10.11
CA ASP A 116 -12.30 -3.53 10.09
C ASP A 116 -11.89 -4.05 8.69
N TYR A 117 -11.64 -3.15 7.73
CA TYR A 117 -11.31 -3.55 6.36
C TYR A 117 -9.88 -4.09 6.21
N ALA A 118 -8.94 -3.73 7.09
CA ALA A 118 -7.55 -4.21 6.99
C ALA A 118 -7.46 -5.74 6.99
N THR A 119 -8.04 -6.40 7.99
CA THR A 119 -8.03 -7.87 8.11
C THR A 119 -8.68 -8.54 6.91
N THR A 120 -9.83 -8.01 6.46
CA THR A 120 -10.56 -8.54 5.29
C THR A 120 -9.73 -8.40 4.01
N LYS A 121 -9.09 -7.24 3.80
CA LYS A 121 -8.23 -6.97 2.63
C LYS A 121 -6.98 -7.85 2.61
N VAL A 122 -6.47 -8.28 3.77
CA VAL A 122 -5.24 -9.09 3.85
C VAL A 122 -5.56 -10.58 3.78
N LEU A 123 -6.51 -11.05 4.57
CA LEU A 123 -6.66 -12.47 4.90
C LEU A 123 -7.91 -13.13 4.30
N SER A 124 -8.84 -12.37 3.70
CA SER A 124 -10.06 -13.00 3.20
C SER A 124 -9.76 -13.96 2.03
N PRO A 125 -10.24 -15.21 2.10
CA PRO A 125 -10.13 -16.15 0.98
C PRO A 125 -11.23 -15.92 -0.07
N TYR A 126 -12.24 -15.11 0.20
CA TYR A 126 -13.43 -15.00 -0.65
C TYR A 126 -13.27 -13.98 -1.77
N LEU A 127 -13.63 -14.38 -3.00
CA LEU A 127 -13.54 -13.54 -4.21
C LEU A 127 -14.24 -12.19 -4.08
N LYS A 128 -15.37 -12.16 -3.35
CA LYS A 128 -16.16 -10.93 -3.14
C LYS A 128 -15.38 -9.82 -2.40
N ASP A 129 -14.38 -10.20 -1.61
CA ASP A 129 -13.67 -9.27 -0.73
C ASP A 129 -12.45 -8.65 -1.44
N ARG A 130 -12.04 -9.18 -2.60
CA ARG A 130 -10.97 -8.66 -3.46
C ARG A 130 -9.71 -8.27 -2.68
N GLY A 131 -9.33 -9.15 -1.76
CA GLY A 131 -8.14 -8.97 -0.91
C GLY A 131 -6.84 -9.34 -1.62
N MET A 132 -5.74 -9.14 -0.93
CA MET A 132 -4.37 -9.33 -1.38
C MET A 132 -4.09 -10.71 -1.97
N LEU A 133 -4.68 -11.78 -1.42
CA LEU A 133 -4.55 -13.12 -2.01
C LEU A 133 -5.15 -13.19 -3.42
N HIS A 134 -6.27 -12.50 -3.67
CA HIS A 134 -6.87 -12.44 -5.00
C HIS A 134 -6.05 -11.62 -5.97
N ASP A 135 -5.44 -10.52 -5.53
CA ASP A 135 -4.55 -9.73 -6.38
C ASP A 135 -3.27 -10.52 -6.71
N ALA A 136 -2.69 -11.23 -5.74
CA ALA A 136 -1.55 -12.13 -5.98
C ALA A 136 -1.89 -13.24 -6.99
N LEU A 137 -3.04 -13.90 -6.83
CA LEU A 137 -3.49 -14.91 -7.79
C LEU A 137 -3.76 -14.31 -9.18
N ARG A 138 -4.35 -13.12 -9.25
CA ARG A 138 -4.56 -12.41 -10.52
C ARG A 138 -3.24 -12.07 -11.20
N LEU A 139 -2.27 -11.54 -10.47
CA LEU A 139 -0.94 -11.21 -10.99
C LEU A 139 -0.18 -12.47 -11.44
N ARG A 140 -0.30 -13.57 -10.69
CA ARG A 140 0.30 -14.85 -11.06
C ARG A 140 -0.23 -15.37 -12.39
N GLU A 141 -1.55 -15.29 -12.59
CA GLU A 141 -2.23 -15.83 -13.77
C GLU A 141 -2.17 -14.89 -14.97
N TYR A 142 -2.47 -13.61 -14.77
CA TYR A 142 -2.72 -12.63 -15.84
C TYR A 142 -1.68 -11.51 -15.94
N GLY A 143 -0.68 -11.48 -15.05
CA GLY A 143 0.38 -10.48 -15.08
C GLY A 143 1.16 -10.52 -16.39
N PHE A 144 1.45 -9.36 -16.96
CA PHE A 144 2.03 -9.22 -18.31
C PHE A 144 3.40 -8.54 -18.35
N THR A 145 3.90 -8.02 -17.23
CA THR A 145 5.25 -7.43 -17.06
C THR A 145 6.29 -8.53 -16.81
N ARG A 146 7.58 -8.26 -16.65
CA ARG A 146 8.62 -9.27 -16.33
C ARG A 146 8.52 -9.79 -14.90
N ARG A 147 8.23 -8.89 -13.95
CA ARG A 147 8.04 -9.15 -12.52
C ARG A 147 6.72 -8.54 -12.08
N VAL A 148 6.10 -9.15 -11.09
CA VAL A 148 4.81 -8.68 -10.55
C VAL A 148 4.85 -8.69 -9.03
N ALA A 149 4.19 -7.72 -8.40
CA ALA A 149 4.16 -7.61 -6.96
C ALA A 149 2.81 -7.14 -6.42
N VAL A 150 2.52 -7.53 -5.19
CA VAL A 150 1.53 -6.81 -4.37
C VAL A 150 2.31 -5.96 -3.37
N VAL A 151 2.00 -4.68 -3.31
CA VAL A 151 2.54 -3.72 -2.33
C VAL A 151 1.38 -3.17 -1.51
N ALA A 152 1.58 -3.02 -0.21
CA ALA A 152 0.60 -2.46 0.70
C ALA A 152 1.26 -1.48 1.65
N TYR A 153 0.45 -0.56 2.19
CA TYR A 153 0.89 0.32 3.25
C TYR A 153 -0.18 0.46 4.34
N SER A 154 0.26 0.73 5.56
CA SER A 154 -0.62 0.95 6.69
C SER A 154 0.03 1.81 7.77
N PHE A 155 -0.82 2.42 8.59
CA PHE A 155 -0.42 3.15 9.79
C PHE A 155 -0.62 2.27 11.01
N ASP A 156 0.30 2.38 11.96
CA ASP A 156 0.24 1.69 13.23
C ASP A 156 -0.18 2.65 14.35
N TYR A 157 -0.90 2.13 15.35
CA TYR A 157 -1.43 2.92 16.46
C TYR A 157 -1.12 2.25 17.79
N ASP A 158 -0.67 3.04 18.76
CA ASP A 158 -0.41 2.68 20.15
C ASP A 158 -0.34 3.95 21.02
N SER A 159 -0.07 3.82 22.32
CA SER A 159 0.01 4.97 23.21
C SER A 159 1.07 6.00 22.79
N ILE A 160 2.22 5.55 22.28
CA ILE A 160 3.34 6.42 21.87
C ILE A 160 2.94 7.27 20.65
N THR A 161 2.34 6.65 19.64
CA THR A 161 1.86 7.37 18.45
C THR A 161 0.72 8.33 18.78
N LEU A 162 -0.16 7.99 19.73
CA LEU A 162 -1.16 8.94 20.24
C LEU A 162 -0.55 10.15 20.92
N GLU A 163 0.46 9.94 21.77
CA GLU A 163 1.16 11.03 22.47
C GLU A 163 1.84 11.98 21.48
N GLN A 164 2.51 11.46 20.45
CA GLN A 164 3.07 12.28 19.36
C GLN A 164 1.98 13.05 18.63
N ALA A 165 0.92 12.38 18.18
CA ALA A 165 -0.17 13.05 17.47
C ALA A 165 -0.85 14.13 18.33
N ALA A 166 -0.98 13.92 19.64
CA ALA A 166 -1.53 14.92 20.57
C ALA A 166 -0.61 16.14 20.76
N ALA A 167 0.72 15.96 20.63
CA ALA A 167 1.67 17.06 20.66
C ALA A 167 1.60 17.92 19.39
N GLU A 168 1.29 17.31 18.24
CA GLU A 168 1.25 17.98 16.94
C GLU A 168 -0.13 18.58 16.62
N HIS A 169 -1.21 17.98 17.13
CA HIS A 169 -2.58 18.34 16.74
C HIS A 169 -3.45 18.74 17.93
N THR A 170 -3.42 20.04 18.24
CA THR A 170 -4.09 20.62 19.41
C THR A 170 -5.48 21.20 19.12
N SER A 171 -5.95 21.16 17.87
CA SER A 171 -7.29 21.66 17.53
C SER A 171 -8.38 20.79 18.16
N ARG A 172 -9.56 21.38 18.42
CA ARG A 172 -10.70 20.68 19.03
C ARG A 172 -11.12 19.46 18.20
N GLU A 173 -11.10 19.59 16.87
CA GLU A 173 -11.45 18.53 15.93
C GLU A 173 -10.42 17.40 15.98
N SER A 174 -9.14 17.73 16.06
CA SER A 174 -8.06 16.74 16.15
C SER A 174 -8.12 15.98 17.48
N VAL A 175 -8.34 16.68 18.59
CA VAL A 175 -8.54 16.07 19.90
C VAL A 175 -9.73 15.09 19.89
N ALA A 176 -10.81 15.42 19.18
CA ALA A 176 -11.94 14.51 19.02
C ALA A 176 -11.57 13.25 18.23
N VAL A 177 -10.80 13.39 17.14
CA VAL A 177 -10.27 12.24 16.38
C VAL A 177 -9.39 11.38 17.27
N LEU A 178 -8.41 11.97 17.96
CA LEU A 178 -7.48 11.25 18.85
C LEU A 178 -8.20 10.52 19.99
N SER A 179 -9.27 11.11 20.53
CA SER A 179 -10.11 10.45 21.53
C SER A 179 -10.81 9.20 20.98
N GLU A 180 -11.25 9.21 19.72
CA GLU A 180 -11.83 8.04 19.08
C GLU A 180 -10.76 6.96 18.83
N ILE A 181 -9.54 7.34 18.45
CA ILE A 181 -8.43 6.38 18.32
C ILE A 181 -8.11 5.74 19.67
N ALA A 182 -8.04 6.53 20.75
CA ALA A 182 -7.84 6.02 22.10
C ALA A 182 -8.89 4.96 22.48
N ASN A 183 -10.17 5.26 22.21
CA ASN A 183 -11.26 4.29 22.44
C ASN A 183 -11.07 2.99 21.63
N VAL A 184 -10.59 3.09 20.37
CA VAL A 184 -10.27 1.91 19.55
C VAL A 184 -9.13 1.12 20.16
N LEU A 185 -8.09 1.76 20.69
CA LEU A 185 -6.96 1.08 21.32
C LEU A 185 -7.37 0.37 22.62
N ASP A 186 -8.18 1.03 23.46
CA ASP A 186 -8.64 0.49 24.74
C ASP A 186 -9.34 -0.87 24.58
N VAL A 187 -10.16 -1.00 23.53
CA VAL A 187 -10.87 -2.26 23.24
C VAL A 187 -10.03 -3.30 22.48
N ASN A 188 -8.81 -2.96 22.05
CA ASN A 188 -7.91 -3.82 21.28
C ASN A 188 -6.58 -4.11 22.00
N GLY A 189 -6.51 -3.93 23.32
CA GLY A 189 -5.30 -4.24 24.10
C GLY A 189 -4.18 -3.21 23.93
N GLY A 190 -4.52 -1.96 23.61
CA GLY A 190 -3.63 -0.81 23.62
C GLY A 190 -2.83 -0.59 22.33
N HIS A 191 -2.96 -1.44 21.31
CA HIS A 191 -2.25 -1.28 20.06
C HIS A 191 -3.00 -1.89 18.86
N MET A 192 -2.77 -1.31 17.68
CA MET A 192 -3.19 -1.82 16.39
C MET A 192 -1.98 -1.76 15.46
N ARG A 193 -1.38 -2.94 15.22
CA ARG A 193 -0.12 -3.07 14.46
C ARG A 193 -0.34 -3.89 13.20
N THR A 194 0.36 -3.50 12.15
CA THR A 194 0.27 -4.16 10.83
C THR A 194 1.07 -5.45 10.78
N ARG A 195 2.18 -5.50 11.53
CA ARG A 195 3.12 -6.62 11.52
C ARG A 195 2.48 -8.01 11.71
N PRO A 196 1.57 -8.25 12.68
CA PRO A 196 0.91 -9.55 12.80
C PRO A 196 0.15 -9.96 11.52
N LEU A 197 -0.54 -9.03 10.86
CA LEU A 197 -1.22 -9.29 9.59
C LEU A 197 -0.21 -9.61 8.46
N MET A 198 0.93 -8.93 8.44
CA MET A 198 2.00 -9.21 7.47
C MET A 198 2.57 -10.62 7.66
N GLU A 199 2.77 -11.06 8.90
CA GLU A 199 3.26 -12.41 9.23
C GLU A 199 2.25 -13.49 8.82
N PHE A 200 0.95 -13.28 9.07
CA PHE A 200 -0.08 -14.18 8.59
C PHE A 200 -0.14 -14.26 7.06
N ALA A 201 -0.09 -13.12 6.38
CA ALA A 201 -0.11 -13.07 4.92
C ALA A 201 1.12 -13.78 4.32
N ASP A 202 2.31 -13.54 4.89
CA ASP A 202 3.57 -14.16 4.48
C ASP A 202 3.50 -15.70 4.59
N ALA A 203 3.00 -16.21 5.71
CA ALA A 203 2.84 -17.65 5.91
C ALA A 203 1.86 -18.28 4.90
N ILE A 204 0.70 -17.63 4.64
CA ILE A 204 -0.30 -18.14 3.69
C ILE A 204 0.24 -18.11 2.26
N MET A 205 0.87 -17.01 1.85
CA MET A 205 1.40 -16.87 0.49
C MET A 205 2.59 -17.79 0.25
N GLY A 206 3.47 -17.94 1.23
CA GLY A 206 4.57 -18.91 1.22
C GLY A 206 4.08 -20.35 1.12
N LEU A 207 3.11 -20.75 1.96
CA LEU A 207 2.52 -22.10 1.92
C LEU A 207 1.86 -22.42 0.57
N ARG A 208 1.31 -21.41 -0.12
CA ARG A 208 0.71 -21.54 -1.46
C ARG A 208 1.73 -21.43 -2.60
N GLY A 209 3.02 -21.26 -2.29
CA GLY A 209 4.08 -21.08 -3.28
C GLY A 209 3.85 -19.86 -4.18
N LEU A 210 3.21 -18.80 -3.65
CA LEU A 210 2.86 -17.60 -4.42
C LEU A 210 3.99 -16.58 -4.49
N ILE A 211 4.98 -16.64 -3.60
CA ILE A 211 5.97 -15.57 -3.43
C ILE A 211 7.35 -15.99 -3.89
N ASN A 212 8.08 -15.05 -4.48
CA ASN A 212 9.47 -15.19 -4.91
C ASN A 212 10.37 -14.46 -3.92
N GLY A 213 11.04 -15.20 -3.03
CA GLY A 213 11.94 -14.62 -2.03
C GLY A 213 11.22 -14.00 -0.82
N PRO A 214 11.96 -13.21 -0.01
CA PRO A 214 11.44 -12.63 1.23
C PRO A 214 10.51 -11.44 0.97
N ARG A 215 9.63 -11.16 1.93
CA ARG A 215 8.85 -9.91 1.99
C ARG A 215 9.78 -8.69 2.01
N ALA A 216 9.51 -7.71 1.16
CA ALA A 216 10.12 -6.38 1.22
C ALA A 216 9.35 -5.48 2.19
N GLN A 217 10.04 -4.58 2.90
CA GLN A 217 9.41 -3.62 3.82
C GLN A 217 10.26 -2.37 4.08
N ALA A 218 9.59 -1.24 4.31
CA ALA A 218 10.19 0.03 4.72
C ALA A 218 9.23 0.78 5.65
N GLU A 219 9.76 1.45 6.67
CA GLU A 219 8.98 2.28 7.59
C GLU A 219 8.84 3.70 7.02
N PHE A 220 7.77 4.41 7.39
CA PHE A 220 7.56 5.81 7.03
C PHE A 220 6.87 6.58 8.17
N GLU A 221 6.96 7.90 8.13
CA GLU A 221 6.23 8.82 9.00
C GLU A 221 5.42 9.86 8.23
N ALA A 222 4.12 9.97 8.54
CA ALA A 222 3.20 10.89 7.89
C ALA A 222 2.21 11.49 8.92
N TRP A 223 2.65 12.56 9.56
CA TRP A 223 2.00 13.17 10.73
C TRP A 223 1.02 14.30 10.40
N ARG A 224 0.81 14.68 9.16
CA ARG A 224 -0.04 15.85 8.86
C ARG A 224 -1.50 15.70 9.26
N HIS A 225 -1.98 14.47 9.38
CA HIS A 225 -3.34 14.15 9.79
C HIS A 225 -3.34 13.55 11.21
N PRO A 226 -4.31 13.87 12.09
CA PRO A 226 -4.33 13.36 13.47
C PRO A 226 -4.50 11.84 13.59
N ALA A 227 -5.04 11.20 12.56
CA ALA A 227 -5.06 9.74 12.43
C ALA A 227 -3.91 9.18 11.55
N GLY A 228 -2.89 9.98 11.27
CA GLY A 228 -1.66 9.57 10.62
C GLY A 228 -0.65 9.04 11.64
N GLY A 229 0.64 9.21 11.35
CA GLY A 229 1.74 8.82 12.21
C GLY A 229 2.72 7.88 11.55
N LYS A 230 3.27 6.94 12.33
CA LYS A 230 4.21 5.94 11.82
C LYS A 230 3.47 4.84 11.08
N GLY A 231 4.10 4.31 10.04
CA GLY A 231 3.56 3.22 9.25
C GLY A 231 4.63 2.37 8.60
N VAL A 232 4.15 1.40 7.83
CA VAL A 232 4.99 0.48 7.06
C VAL A 232 4.44 0.33 5.66
N VAL A 233 5.32 0.43 4.67
CA VAL A 233 5.11 -0.09 3.32
C VAL A 233 5.73 -1.49 3.27
N PHE A 234 5.04 -2.44 2.66
CA PHE A 234 5.54 -3.80 2.51
C PHE A 234 4.99 -4.45 1.24
N GLY A 235 5.65 -5.50 0.77
CA GLY A 235 5.17 -6.20 -0.41
C GLY A 235 5.86 -7.53 -0.65
N TRP A 236 5.31 -8.28 -1.60
CA TRP A 236 5.85 -9.55 -2.06
C TRP A 236 5.90 -9.57 -3.58
N GLU A 237 7.01 -10.09 -4.10
CA GLU A 237 7.10 -10.47 -5.51
C GLU A 237 6.33 -11.76 -5.69
N ILE A 238 5.48 -11.80 -6.71
CA ILE A 238 4.61 -12.93 -6.99
C ILE A 238 5.29 -13.85 -8.01
N ARG A 239 5.42 -15.13 -7.67
CA ARG A 239 5.90 -16.17 -8.59
C ARG A 239 4.96 -16.30 -9.77
N ARG A 240 5.55 -16.46 -10.95
CA ARG A 240 4.87 -16.84 -12.18
C ARG A 240 5.54 -18.08 -12.75
N PRO A 241 5.16 -19.27 -12.26
CA PRO A 241 5.82 -20.51 -12.64
C PRO A 241 5.92 -20.68 -14.15
N GLN A 242 4.91 -20.26 -14.92
CA GLN A 242 4.91 -20.35 -16.38
C GLN A 242 6.06 -19.63 -17.11
N LEU A 243 6.83 -18.80 -16.41
CA LEU A 243 8.01 -18.11 -16.94
C LEU A 243 9.32 -18.58 -16.28
N GLU A 244 9.24 -19.50 -15.33
CA GLU A 244 10.41 -20.08 -14.69
C GLU A 244 11.02 -21.15 -15.62
N PRO A 245 12.36 -21.23 -15.75
CA PRO A 245 13.02 -22.12 -16.72
C PRO A 245 12.70 -23.60 -16.55
N ASP A 246 12.36 -24.03 -15.34
CA ASP A 246 12.07 -25.40 -14.93
C ASP A 246 10.57 -25.71 -14.85
N TYR A 247 9.71 -24.82 -15.35
CA TYR A 247 8.28 -25.02 -15.34
C TYR A 247 7.85 -26.25 -16.14
N ASP A 248 7.22 -27.21 -15.45
CA ASP A 248 6.48 -28.30 -16.07
C ASP A 248 4.98 -28.06 -15.85
N PRO A 249 4.17 -27.86 -16.90
CA PRO A 249 2.72 -27.70 -16.75
C PRO A 249 2.04 -28.94 -16.13
N ARG A 250 2.71 -30.09 -16.06
CA ARG A 250 2.24 -31.30 -15.36
C ARG A 250 2.54 -31.26 -13.86
N HIS A 251 3.45 -30.40 -13.43
CA HIS A 251 3.85 -30.17 -12.03
C HIS A 251 3.89 -28.66 -11.73
N PRO A 252 2.72 -27.98 -11.69
CA PRO A 252 2.63 -26.52 -11.63
C PRO A 252 2.91 -25.90 -10.25
N TRP A 253 3.44 -26.68 -9.30
CA TRP A 253 3.71 -26.29 -7.91
C TRP A 253 5.16 -26.61 -7.52
#